data_AF-A4U3K6-F1
#
_entry.id   AF-A4U3K6-F1
#
_cell.length_a   1.000
_cell.length_b   1.000
_cell.length_c   1.000
_cell.angle_alpha   90.00
_cell.angle_beta   90.00
_cell.angle_gamma   90.00
#
_symmetry.space_group_name_H-M   'P 1'
#
loop_
_entity.id
_entity.type
_entity.pdbx_description
1 polymer ?
#
loop_
_entity_poly.entity_id
_entity_poly.type
_entity_poly.pdbx_seq_one_letter_code
_entity_poly.pdbx_strand_id
1 'polypeptide(L)'
;MIVDIDLSTITVLIIDDSRYARSFIKSALHSFGARQVVEAGDGPEGVEILRDRKIDLVLVDYDMQPMDGIAFTKLIRAEEVPSCTDIPIIMVSGAADMDTVVLARNAGITEFLAKPVSAESLFRRVRSVLLNPRPFVQADEFVGPCRRTMDRPPPDGVNRRHSPPLPKPRPLIEIPPGIAQPMVRQAMDQSTQAARTGGERSSRRRFKAGEPIFAEGDVGDEAYVIESGRVSIFKVIGAQKVVLGELIDNGVFGEMALIDDEPRMASAEALTDTVCLVLPKAALKSQLNRTPDLVILVLETLLHDIRKMGRELAEARARVRARRG
;
A
#
# COMPACT_ATOMS: atom_id res chain seq x y z
N MET A 1 13.07 -13.92 -3.14
CA MET A 1 12.41 -12.81 -2.42
C MET A 1 13.50 -11.92 -1.85
N ILE A 2 13.53 -10.63 -2.18
CA ILE A 2 14.53 -9.71 -1.66
C ILE A 2 13.96 -9.16 -0.35
N VAL A 3 14.64 -9.41 0.77
CA VAL A 3 14.29 -8.82 2.06
C VAL A 3 14.76 -7.37 2.01
N ASP A 4 13.79 -6.46 2.04
CA ASP A 4 13.97 -5.07 1.66
C ASP A 4 13.78 -4.11 2.87
N ILE A 5 13.62 -4.68 4.06
CA ILE A 5 13.44 -3.99 5.33
C ILE A 5 14.25 -4.70 6.41
N ASP A 6 14.80 -3.94 7.37
CA ASP A 6 15.48 -4.51 8.53
C ASP A 6 14.47 -4.81 9.64
N LEU A 7 14.27 -6.11 9.92
CA LEU A 7 13.39 -6.58 10.99
C LEU A 7 14.14 -6.87 12.30
N SER A 8 15.46 -6.64 12.36
CA SER A 8 16.31 -7.13 13.46
C SER A 8 15.96 -6.54 14.83
N THR A 9 15.40 -5.33 14.85
CA THR A 9 14.98 -4.61 16.07
C THR A 9 13.50 -4.77 16.39
N ILE A 10 12.72 -5.44 15.53
CA ILE A 10 11.27 -5.58 15.67
C ILE A 10 10.96 -6.81 16.52
N THR A 11 10.22 -6.60 17.61
CA THR A 11 9.69 -7.68 18.44
C THR A 11 8.31 -8.09 17.95
N VAL A 12 8.19 -9.33 17.47
CA VAL A 12 6.93 -9.90 16.98
C VAL A 12 6.37 -10.92 17.98
N LEU A 13 5.11 -10.77 18.35
CA LEU A 13 4.36 -11.78 19.11
C LEU A 13 3.50 -12.62 18.15
N ILE A 14 3.65 -13.94 18.21
CA ILE A 14 2.80 -14.90 17.50
C ILE A 14 1.88 -15.57 18.52
N ILE A 15 0.57 -15.53 18.27
CA ILE A 15 -0.47 -16.17 19.08
C ILE A 15 -1.24 -17.12 18.16
N ASP A 16 -1.08 -18.42 18.34
CA ASP A 16 -1.76 -19.46 17.56
C ASP A 16 -1.75 -20.73 18.42
N ASP A 17 -2.83 -21.51 18.50
CA ASP A 17 -2.87 -22.72 19.34
C ASP A 17 -2.03 -23.86 18.76
N SER A 18 -1.85 -23.87 17.43
CA SER A 18 -1.04 -24.83 16.70
C SER A 18 0.44 -24.49 16.80
N ARG A 19 1.16 -25.31 17.57
CA ARG A 19 2.63 -25.26 17.66
C ARG A 19 3.31 -25.34 16.29
N TYR A 20 2.73 -26.07 15.34
CA TYR A 20 3.24 -26.16 13.97
C TYR A 20 3.11 -24.83 13.22
N ALA A 21 1.97 -24.15 13.34
CA ALA A 21 1.76 -22.84 12.75
C ALA A 21 2.71 -21.80 13.36
N ARG A 22 2.84 -21.77 14.69
CA ARG A 22 3.82 -20.90 15.39
C ARG A 22 5.25 -21.14 14.90
N SER A 23 5.66 -22.40 14.82
CA SER A 23 7.01 -22.79 14.37
C SER A 23 7.26 -22.37 12.90
N PHE A 24 6.26 -22.54 12.03
CA PHE A 24 6.34 -22.13 10.64
C PHE A 24 6.47 -20.60 10.49
N ILE A 25 5.57 -19.85 11.13
CA ILE A 25 5.56 -18.37 11.09
C ILE A 25 6.86 -17.83 11.66
N LYS A 26 7.32 -18.36 12.81
CA LYS A 26 8.60 -17.99 13.40
C LYS A 26 9.78 -18.24 12.46
N SER A 27 9.82 -19.41 11.82
CA SER A 27 10.89 -19.76 10.86
C SER A 27 10.89 -18.81 9.66
N ALA A 28 9.70 -18.48 9.14
CA ALA A 28 9.55 -17.50 8.06
C ALA A 28 10.02 -16.11 8.50
N LEU A 29 9.60 -15.60 9.66
CA LEU A 29 10.04 -14.31 10.21
C LEU A 29 11.56 -14.26 10.42
N HIS A 30 12.15 -15.33 10.96
CA HIS A 30 13.60 -15.45 11.11
C HIS A 30 14.32 -15.40 9.76
N SER A 31 13.76 -16.04 8.73
CA SER A 31 14.32 -15.99 7.36
C SER A 31 14.31 -14.57 6.77
N PHE A 32 13.45 -13.69 7.29
CA PHE A 32 13.38 -12.26 6.94
C PHE A 32 14.19 -11.35 7.87
N GLY A 33 14.96 -11.92 8.79
CA GLY A 33 15.84 -11.17 9.69
C GLY A 33 15.19 -10.72 10.99
N ALA A 34 13.93 -11.07 11.27
CA ALA A 34 13.32 -10.81 12.57
C ALA A 34 13.94 -11.73 13.61
N ARG A 35 14.67 -11.17 14.58
CA ARG A 35 15.38 -11.96 15.61
C ARG A 35 14.59 -12.11 16.90
N GLN A 36 13.65 -11.22 17.15
CA GLN A 36 12.90 -11.14 18.39
C GLN A 36 11.48 -11.63 18.15
N VAL A 37 11.28 -12.95 18.21
CA VAL A 37 9.97 -13.59 18.04
C VAL A 37 9.56 -14.25 19.35
N VAL A 38 8.45 -13.79 19.91
CA VAL A 38 7.80 -14.33 21.12
C VAL A 38 6.57 -15.12 20.69
N GLU A 39 6.28 -16.21 21.39
CA GLU A 39 5.18 -17.13 21.06
C GLU A 39 4.22 -17.24 22.25
N ALA A 40 2.93 -17.34 21.96
CA ALA A 40 1.85 -17.66 22.90
C ALA A 40 0.93 -18.71 22.27
N GLY A 41 0.41 -19.64 23.07
CA GLY A 41 -0.54 -20.66 22.65
C GLY A 41 -1.99 -20.19 22.63
N ASP A 42 -2.33 -19.11 23.34
CA ASP A 42 -3.69 -18.60 23.40
C ASP A 42 -3.75 -17.09 23.70
N GLY A 43 -4.96 -16.52 23.61
CA GLY A 43 -5.22 -15.10 23.86
C GLY A 43 -4.76 -14.62 25.25
N PRO A 44 -5.17 -15.26 26.37
CA PRO A 44 -4.73 -14.91 27.72
C PRO A 44 -3.20 -14.86 27.88
N GLU A 45 -2.47 -15.88 27.40
CA GLU A 45 -1.01 -15.89 27.43
C GLU A 45 -0.42 -14.73 26.61
N GLY A 46 -1.02 -14.42 25.46
CA GLY A 46 -0.64 -13.26 24.64
C GLY A 46 -0.83 -11.92 25.36
N VAL A 47 -1.91 -11.78 26.15
CA VAL A 47 -2.18 -10.56 26.95
C VAL A 47 -1.15 -10.38 28.06
N GLU A 48 -0.80 -11.46 28.78
CA GLU A 48 0.25 -11.45 29.81
C GLU A 48 1.59 -10.98 29.20
N ILE A 49 1.96 -11.52 28.04
CA ILE A 49 3.19 -11.12 27.34
C ILE A 49 3.17 -9.64 26.95
N LEU A 50 2.03 -9.12 26.49
CA LEU A 50 1.89 -7.71 26.12
C LEU A 50 1.99 -6.76 27.33
N ARG A 51 1.66 -7.22 28.54
CA ARG A 51 1.84 -6.44 29.78
C ARG A 51 3.30 -6.38 30.20
N ASP A 52 4.05 -7.47 30.00
CA ASP A 52 5.41 -7.61 30.50
C ASP A 52 6.48 -7.19 29.50
N ARG A 53 6.18 -7.20 28.20
CA ARG A 53 7.15 -6.99 27.13
C ARG A 53 6.69 -5.94 26.14
N LYS A 54 7.64 -5.15 25.66
CA LYS A 54 7.41 -4.29 24.51
C LYS A 54 7.33 -5.14 23.24
N ILE A 55 6.16 -5.16 22.61
CA ILE A 55 5.90 -5.83 21.33
C ILE A 55 5.60 -4.76 20.28
N ASP A 56 6.15 -4.90 19.08
CA ASP A 56 5.96 -3.95 17.97
C ASP A 56 4.92 -4.44 16.95
N LEU A 57 4.66 -5.75 16.90
CA LEU A 57 3.71 -6.38 15.98
C LEU A 57 3.13 -7.66 16.58
N VAL A 58 1.81 -7.86 16.43
CA VAL A 58 1.14 -9.11 16.80
C VAL A 58 0.63 -9.83 15.55
N LEU A 59 0.91 -11.13 15.47
CA LEU A 59 0.29 -12.10 14.57
C LEU A 59 -0.61 -12.98 15.43
N VAL A 60 -1.93 -12.91 15.22
CA VAL A 60 -2.92 -13.64 16.04
C VAL A 60 -3.75 -14.55 15.15
N ASP A 61 -3.92 -15.81 15.52
CA ASP A 61 -4.86 -16.69 14.84
C ASP A 61 -6.30 -16.31 15.18
N TYR A 62 -7.21 -16.55 14.24
CA TYR A 62 -8.62 -16.31 14.46
C TYR A 62 -9.22 -17.35 15.38
N ASP A 63 -9.00 -18.64 15.07
CA ASP A 63 -9.71 -19.75 15.70
C ASP A 63 -8.88 -20.34 16.84
N MET A 64 -8.96 -19.69 18.01
CA MET A 64 -8.26 -20.11 19.22
C MET A 64 -9.22 -20.17 20.41
N GLN A 65 -8.85 -20.99 21.40
CA GLN A 65 -9.55 -21.10 22.68
C GLN A 65 -8.57 -20.84 23.84
N PRO A 66 -9.03 -20.32 25.00
CA PRO A 66 -10.41 -19.97 25.33
C PRO A 66 -10.87 -18.61 24.77
N MET A 67 -9.98 -17.92 24.05
CA MET A 67 -10.21 -16.58 23.49
C MET A 67 -9.81 -16.55 22.03
N ASP A 68 -10.75 -16.19 21.16
CA ASP A 68 -10.52 -16.04 19.73
C ASP A 68 -9.76 -14.74 19.39
N GLY A 69 -9.25 -14.64 18.16
CA GLY A 69 -8.47 -13.47 17.72
C GLY A 69 -9.26 -12.15 17.72
N ILE A 70 -10.59 -12.21 17.60
CA ILE A 70 -11.46 -11.03 17.63
C ILE A 70 -11.63 -10.51 19.05
N ALA A 71 -11.93 -11.40 20.00
CA ALA A 71 -12.04 -11.12 21.42
C ALA A 71 -10.72 -10.58 21.96
N PHE A 72 -9.61 -11.23 21.61
CA PHE A 72 -8.26 -10.74 21.91
C PHE A 72 -8.06 -9.32 21.39
N THR A 73 -8.37 -9.07 20.12
CA THR A 73 -8.20 -7.73 19.54
C THR A 73 -9.05 -6.69 20.28
N LYS A 74 -10.33 -6.98 20.53
CA LYS A 74 -11.22 -6.07 21.26
C LYS A 74 -10.70 -5.72 22.65
N LEU A 75 -10.15 -6.71 23.36
CA LEU A 75 -9.54 -6.52 24.67
C LEU A 75 -8.38 -5.52 24.61
N ILE A 76 -7.46 -5.69 23.65
CA ILE A 76 -6.35 -4.75 23.45
C ILE A 76 -6.84 -3.35 23.07
N ARG A 77 -7.90 -3.26 22.25
CA ARG A 77 -8.49 -1.97 21.83
C ARG A 77 -9.31 -1.29 22.93
N ALA A 78 -9.76 -2.02 23.95
CA ALA A 78 -10.49 -1.48 25.10
C ALA A 78 -9.58 -0.89 26.19
N GLU A 79 -8.29 -0.64 25.87
CA GLU A 79 -7.29 -0.07 26.78
C GLU A 79 -7.00 -0.94 28.02
N GLU A 80 -7.31 -2.24 28.01
CA GLU A 80 -6.90 -3.16 29.09
C GLU A 80 -5.38 -3.37 29.17
N VAL A 81 -4.68 -3.07 28.07
CA VAL A 81 -3.23 -2.93 28.01
C VAL A 81 -2.91 -1.56 27.38
N PRO A 82 -2.91 -0.47 28.18
CA PRO A 82 -2.87 0.90 27.66
C PRO A 82 -1.69 1.20 26.71
N SER A 83 -0.55 0.53 26.92
CA SER A 83 0.66 0.67 26.11
C SER A 83 0.57 0.00 24.74
N CYS A 84 -0.49 -0.77 24.46
CA CYS A 84 -0.63 -1.58 23.26
C CYS A 84 -1.92 -1.27 22.47
N THR A 85 -2.69 -0.25 22.87
CA THR A 85 -3.98 0.07 22.23
C THR A 85 -3.86 0.30 20.73
N ASP A 86 -2.73 0.83 20.24
CA ASP A 86 -2.44 1.11 18.84
C ASP A 86 -1.51 0.07 18.18
N ILE A 87 -1.17 -1.01 18.88
CA ILE A 87 -0.25 -2.04 18.36
C ILE A 87 -0.80 -2.61 17.05
N PRO A 88 0.04 -2.74 16.00
CA PRO A 88 -0.40 -3.40 14.79
C PRO A 88 -0.70 -4.88 15.03
N ILE A 89 -1.90 -5.30 14.62
CA ILE A 89 -2.38 -6.68 14.75
C ILE A 89 -2.71 -7.21 13.36
N ILE A 90 -1.99 -8.24 12.93
CA ILE A 90 -2.26 -9.02 11.72
C ILE A 90 -2.97 -10.29 12.15
N MET A 91 -4.23 -10.45 11.74
CA MET A 91 -4.95 -11.69 12.02
C MET A 91 -4.71 -12.72 10.93
N VAL A 92 -4.43 -13.95 11.33
CA VAL A 92 -4.27 -15.11 10.48
C VAL A 92 -5.55 -15.94 10.57
N SER A 93 -6.17 -16.33 9.46
CA SER A 93 -7.41 -17.14 9.52
C SER A 93 -7.60 -18.01 8.29
N GLY A 94 -8.21 -19.18 8.48
CA GLY A 94 -8.62 -20.08 7.39
C GLY A 94 -9.96 -19.71 6.74
N ALA A 95 -10.83 -18.97 7.43
CA ALA A 95 -12.12 -18.53 6.90
C ALA A 95 -11.98 -17.15 6.26
N ALA A 96 -12.13 -17.09 4.94
CA ALA A 96 -12.12 -15.86 4.14
C ALA A 96 -13.54 -15.40 3.75
N ASP A 97 -14.54 -15.71 4.57
CA ASP A 97 -15.89 -15.19 4.32
C ASP A 97 -15.94 -13.67 4.59
N MET A 98 -16.79 -12.98 3.84
CA MET A 98 -16.90 -11.53 3.90
C MET A 98 -17.35 -11.04 5.28
N ASP A 99 -18.14 -11.85 6.00
CA ASP A 99 -18.67 -11.50 7.32
C ASP A 99 -17.56 -11.50 8.37
N THR A 100 -16.65 -12.48 8.36
CA THR A 100 -15.48 -12.52 9.24
C THR A 100 -14.53 -11.36 8.95
N VAL A 101 -14.33 -11.00 7.67
CA VAL A 101 -13.51 -9.82 7.31
C VAL A 101 -14.13 -8.52 7.84
N VAL A 102 -15.46 -8.39 7.79
CA VAL A 102 -16.17 -7.23 8.35
C VAL A 102 -16.05 -7.20 9.87
N LEU A 103 -16.26 -8.33 10.55
CA LEU A 103 -16.09 -8.46 12.00
C LEU A 103 -14.66 -8.13 12.43
N ALA A 104 -13.67 -8.63 11.69
CA ALA A 104 -12.24 -8.37 11.90
C ALA A 104 -11.91 -6.90 11.84
N ARG A 105 -12.34 -6.25 10.76
CA ARG A 105 -12.16 -4.82 10.57
C ARG A 105 -12.88 -4.04 11.66
N ASN A 106 -14.04 -4.53 12.11
CA ASN A 106 -14.82 -3.89 13.15
C ASN A 106 -14.16 -3.98 14.54
N ALA A 107 -13.45 -5.07 14.80
CA ALA A 107 -12.70 -5.29 16.03
C ALA A 107 -11.43 -4.42 16.16
N GLY A 108 -10.96 -3.77 15.08
CA GLY A 108 -9.76 -2.95 15.11
C GLY A 108 -8.49 -3.68 14.65
N ILE A 109 -8.66 -4.73 13.83
CA ILE A 109 -7.56 -5.46 13.21
C ILE A 109 -6.87 -4.59 12.16
N THR A 110 -5.55 -4.63 12.16
CA THR A 110 -4.70 -3.84 11.26
C THR A 110 -4.60 -4.47 9.90
N GLU A 111 -4.51 -5.78 9.83
CA GLU A 111 -4.47 -6.46 8.55
C GLU A 111 -4.86 -7.93 8.67
N PHE A 112 -5.24 -8.55 7.55
CA PHE A 112 -5.64 -9.96 7.50
C PHE A 112 -4.70 -10.81 6.63
N LEU A 113 -4.41 -12.03 7.05
CA LEU A 113 -3.62 -13.01 6.34
C LEU A 113 -4.39 -14.33 6.24
N ALA A 114 -4.74 -14.74 5.02
CA ALA A 114 -5.46 -15.99 4.81
C ALA A 114 -4.51 -17.20 4.99
N LYS A 115 -4.99 -18.27 5.65
CA LYS A 115 -4.37 -19.60 5.64
C LYS A 115 -4.71 -20.27 4.28
N PRO A 116 -3.81 -21.08 3.69
CA PRO A 116 -2.48 -21.42 4.18
C PRO A 116 -1.50 -20.24 4.09
N VAL A 117 -0.75 -20.02 5.16
CA VAL A 117 0.25 -18.94 5.20
C VAL A 117 1.47 -19.35 4.39
N SER A 118 1.87 -18.53 3.42
CA SER A 118 3.17 -18.67 2.77
C SER A 118 4.14 -17.66 3.36
N ALA A 119 5.45 -17.96 3.28
CA ALA A 119 6.47 -17.03 3.73
C ALA A 119 6.34 -15.67 3.00
N GLU A 120 5.99 -15.70 1.70
CA GLU A 120 5.78 -14.50 0.90
C GLU A 120 4.56 -13.68 1.34
N SER A 121 3.41 -14.33 1.56
CA SER A 121 2.20 -13.62 1.97
C SER A 121 2.36 -13.01 3.36
N LEU A 122 3.04 -13.71 4.27
CA LEU A 122 3.44 -13.20 5.58
C LEU A 122 4.36 -11.98 5.45
N PHE A 123 5.47 -12.08 4.70
CA PHE A 123 6.42 -10.99 4.51
C PHE A 123 5.74 -9.74 3.96
N ARG A 124 4.90 -9.91 2.93
CA ARG A 124 4.16 -8.81 2.29
C ARG A 124 3.28 -8.07 3.29
N ARG A 125 2.62 -8.80 4.20
CA ARG A 125 1.72 -8.24 5.21
C ARG A 125 2.46 -7.52 6.33
N VAL A 126 3.50 -8.15 6.86
CA VAL A 126 4.40 -7.56 7.87
C VAL A 126 4.99 -6.26 7.33
N ARG A 127 5.58 -6.30 6.12
CA ARG A 127 6.15 -5.14 5.44
C ARG A 127 5.14 -4.01 5.26
N SER A 128 3.93 -4.31 4.80
CA SER A 128 2.88 -3.31 4.60
C SER A 128 2.54 -2.57 5.89
N VAL A 129 2.40 -3.31 6.98
CA VAL A 129 2.00 -2.76 8.28
C VAL A 129 3.12 -1.92 8.90
N LEU A 130 4.37 -2.36 8.82
CA LEU A 130 5.51 -1.67 9.44
C LEU A 130 5.92 -0.41 8.66
N LEU A 131 5.83 -0.42 7.31
CA LEU A 131 6.19 0.72 6.47
C LEU A 131 5.06 1.75 6.30
N ASN A 132 3.81 1.29 6.30
CA ASN A 132 2.64 2.13 6.05
C ASN A 132 1.61 2.02 7.18
N PRO A 133 1.97 2.37 8.43
CA PRO A 133 1.02 2.35 9.52
C PRO A 133 -0.15 3.27 9.20
N ARG A 134 -1.37 2.78 9.43
CA ARG A 134 -2.59 3.57 9.20
C ARG A 134 -2.84 4.49 10.40
N PRO A 135 -3.35 5.71 10.19
CA PRO A 135 -3.74 6.57 11.30
C PRO A 135 -4.80 5.88 12.14
N PHE A 136 -4.68 5.99 13.46
CA PHE A 136 -5.59 5.39 14.41
C PHE A 136 -6.77 6.32 14.69
N VAL A 137 -7.94 5.74 14.96
CA VAL A 137 -9.16 6.47 15.28
C VAL A 137 -9.72 5.93 16.58
N GLN A 138 -10.09 6.85 17.47
CA GLN A 138 -10.81 6.58 18.70
C GLN A 138 -12.19 7.27 18.61
N ALA A 139 -13.23 6.44 18.64
CA ALA A 139 -14.65 6.79 18.63
C ALA A 139 -15.34 6.01 19.78
N ASP A 140 -16.49 6.47 20.28
CA ASP A 140 -17.24 5.83 21.38
C ASP A 140 -17.39 4.32 21.18
N GLU A 141 -17.67 3.90 19.94
CA GLU A 141 -17.96 2.51 19.56
C GLU A 141 -16.81 1.86 18.76
N PHE A 142 -15.67 2.54 18.60
CA PHE A 142 -14.55 1.98 17.84
C PHE A 142 -13.19 2.59 18.18
N VAL A 143 -12.26 1.70 18.56
CA VAL A 143 -10.84 1.99 18.68
C VAL A 143 -10.10 1.13 17.67
N GLY A 144 -9.41 1.74 16.71
CA GLY A 144 -8.68 0.97 15.71
C GLY A 144 -8.13 1.76 14.51
N PRO A 145 -7.48 1.06 13.57
CA PRO A 145 -6.96 1.65 12.34
C PRO A 145 -8.08 2.31 11.53
N CYS A 146 -7.80 3.50 10.99
CA CYS A 146 -8.78 4.24 10.20
C CYS A 146 -9.29 3.35 9.05
N ARG A 147 -10.61 3.09 9.10
CA ARG A 147 -11.30 2.27 8.08
C ARG A 147 -11.54 3.06 6.79
N ARG A 148 -11.40 4.39 6.78
CA ARG A 148 -11.60 5.21 5.58
C ARG A 148 -10.26 5.38 4.87
N THR A 149 -10.22 5.07 3.58
CA THR A 149 -9.19 5.62 2.68
C THR A 149 -9.28 7.14 2.79
N MET A 150 -8.14 7.80 3.01
CA MET A 150 -8.02 9.11 3.67
C MET A 150 -8.90 10.27 3.17
N ASP A 151 -9.55 10.18 2.01
CA ASP A 151 -10.31 11.28 1.40
C ASP A 151 -11.82 11.05 1.23
N ARG A 152 -12.41 10.03 1.89
CA ARG A 152 -13.87 9.83 1.82
C ARG A 152 -14.60 10.36 3.07
N PRO A 153 -15.55 11.30 2.91
CA PRO A 153 -16.46 11.66 4.01
C PRO A 153 -17.30 10.43 4.42
N PRO A 154 -17.87 10.43 5.64
CA PRO A 154 -18.85 9.43 6.06
C PRO A 154 -19.94 9.26 4.98
N PRO A 155 -20.42 8.03 4.68
CA PRO A 155 -21.49 7.82 3.69
C PRO A 155 -22.75 8.65 3.96
N ASP A 156 -22.98 8.98 5.23
CA ASP A 156 -24.10 9.76 5.77
C ASP A 156 -23.73 11.21 6.13
N GLY A 157 -22.49 11.63 5.87
CA GLY A 157 -21.99 12.98 6.21
C GLY A 157 -21.78 13.25 7.71
N VAL A 158 -22.26 12.38 8.60
CA VAL A 158 -22.12 12.57 10.06
C VAL A 158 -20.73 12.12 10.52
N ASN A 159 -19.95 13.05 11.04
CA ASN A 159 -18.66 12.74 11.64
C ASN A 159 -18.86 12.19 13.05
N ARG A 160 -18.76 10.86 13.21
CA ARG A 160 -18.87 10.16 14.50
C ARG A 160 -17.54 10.03 15.26
N ARG A 161 -16.50 10.75 14.83
CA ARG A 161 -15.19 10.72 15.51
C ARG A 161 -15.19 11.80 16.61
N HIS A 162 -14.76 11.46 17.82
CA HIS A 162 -14.53 12.48 18.87
C HIS A 162 -13.33 13.37 18.57
N SER A 163 -12.41 12.89 17.74
CA SER A 163 -11.19 13.61 17.35
C SER A 163 -10.84 13.30 15.90
N PRO A 164 -10.17 14.21 15.17
CA PRO A 164 -9.60 13.89 13.87
C PRO A 164 -8.69 12.65 13.99
N PRO A 165 -8.52 11.83 12.93
CA PRO A 165 -7.59 10.71 12.97
C PRO A 165 -6.24 11.20 13.47
N LEU A 166 -5.61 10.42 14.36
CA LEU A 166 -4.26 10.75 14.79
C LEU A 166 -3.37 10.90 13.55
N PRO A 167 -2.37 11.80 13.57
CA PRO A 167 -1.39 11.89 12.50
C PRO A 167 -0.86 10.50 12.16
N LYS A 168 -0.64 10.22 10.87
CA LYS A 168 -0.10 8.92 10.44
C LYS A 168 1.15 8.62 11.28
N PRO A 169 1.21 7.49 12.01
CA PRO A 169 2.38 7.16 12.80
C PRO A 169 3.61 7.12 11.91
N ARG A 170 4.79 7.41 12.49
CA ARG A 170 6.03 7.17 11.75
C ARG A 170 6.13 5.68 11.45
N PRO A 171 6.68 5.28 10.28
CA PRO A 171 7.01 3.89 10.02
C PRO A 171 7.81 3.28 11.18
N LEU A 172 7.47 2.06 11.58
CA LEU A 172 8.19 1.35 12.64
C LEU A 172 9.58 0.89 12.19
N ILE A 173 9.76 0.79 10.87
CA ILE A 173 11.03 0.57 10.22
C ILE A 173 11.26 1.68 9.21
N GLU A 174 12.45 2.24 9.22
CA GLU A 174 12.92 3.07 8.12
C GLU A 174 13.38 2.15 6.99
N ILE A 175 12.88 2.40 5.78
CA ILE A 175 13.45 1.76 4.59
C ILE A 175 14.92 2.24 4.54
N PRO A 176 15.91 1.34 4.58
CA PRO A 176 17.30 1.76 4.46
C PRO A 176 17.45 2.64 3.21
N PRO A 177 18.13 3.78 3.32
CA PRO A 177 18.33 4.67 2.18
C PRO A 177 18.99 3.87 1.06
N GLY A 178 18.22 3.58 0.01
CA GLY A 178 18.65 2.63 -1.02
C GLY A 178 17.86 1.33 -1.13
N ILE A 179 16.67 1.13 -0.52
CA ILE A 179 15.83 -0.07 -0.80
C ILE A 179 14.50 0.15 -1.57
N ALA A 180 13.79 1.27 -1.36
CA ALA A 180 12.80 1.76 -2.35
C ALA A 180 13.49 2.56 -3.47
N GLN A 181 14.62 3.17 -3.13
CA GLN A 181 15.47 3.87 -4.06
C GLN A 181 16.14 2.93 -5.08
N PRO A 182 16.75 1.76 -4.80
CA PRO A 182 17.59 1.07 -5.76
C PRO A 182 16.83 0.50 -6.94
N MET A 183 15.50 0.31 -6.97
CA MET A 183 14.85 -0.04 -8.24
C MET A 183 14.71 1.18 -9.13
N VAL A 184 14.32 2.32 -8.56
CA VAL A 184 14.24 3.59 -9.28
C VAL A 184 15.64 4.15 -9.55
N ARG A 185 16.49 4.24 -8.53
CA ARG A 185 17.93 4.53 -8.52
C ARG A 185 18.78 3.51 -9.26
N GLN A 186 18.58 2.19 -9.26
CA GLN A 186 19.30 1.27 -10.19
C GLN A 186 18.72 1.35 -11.58
N ALA A 187 17.41 1.52 -11.79
CA ALA A 187 16.92 1.83 -13.13
C ALA A 187 17.51 3.17 -13.62
N MET A 188 17.66 4.17 -12.74
CA MET A 188 18.29 5.47 -12.98
C MET A 188 19.81 5.37 -13.08
N ASP A 189 20.50 4.55 -12.30
CA ASP A 189 21.96 4.39 -12.23
C ASP A 189 22.43 3.44 -13.33
N GLN A 190 21.66 2.41 -13.68
CA GLN A 190 21.86 1.57 -14.86
C GLN A 190 21.54 2.35 -16.14
N SER A 191 20.53 3.24 -16.14
CA SER A 191 20.38 4.18 -17.27
C SER A 191 21.45 5.28 -17.29
N THR A 192 22.03 5.66 -16.13
CA THR A 192 23.18 6.57 -16.04
C THR A 192 24.52 5.90 -16.41
N GLN A 193 24.68 4.59 -16.15
CA GLN A 193 25.85 3.80 -16.56
C GLN A 193 25.76 3.35 -18.03
N ALA A 194 24.58 2.96 -18.52
CA ALA A 194 24.34 2.71 -19.95
C ALA A 194 24.45 4.00 -20.79
N ALA A 195 24.29 5.18 -20.19
CA ALA A 195 24.58 6.46 -20.82
C ALA A 195 26.07 6.69 -21.14
N ARG A 196 26.99 5.86 -20.61
CA ARG A 196 28.41 5.86 -20.99
C ARG A 196 28.69 4.96 -22.20
N THR A 197 27.75 4.11 -22.62
CA THR A 197 27.92 3.10 -23.68
C THR A 197 26.87 3.15 -24.80
N GLY A 198 26.12 4.25 -24.94
CA GLY A 198 25.41 4.59 -26.18
C GLY A 198 23.96 4.11 -26.34
N GLY A 199 23.23 3.80 -25.25
CA GLY A 199 21.79 3.54 -25.28
C GLY A 199 20.92 4.78 -25.01
N GLU A 200 19.71 4.83 -25.56
CA GLU A 200 18.72 5.93 -25.44
C GLU A 200 18.52 6.40 -23.98
N ARG A 201 18.67 7.71 -23.75
CA ARG A 201 18.88 8.33 -22.43
C ARG A 201 17.57 8.57 -21.66
N SER A 202 17.52 8.20 -20.38
CA SER A 202 16.62 8.85 -19.40
C SER A 202 17.01 10.33 -19.28
N SER A 203 16.07 11.25 -19.45
CA SER A 203 16.34 12.70 -19.48
C SER A 203 15.46 13.45 -18.49
N ARG A 204 15.97 14.55 -17.93
CA ARG A 204 15.20 15.42 -17.03
C ARG A 204 14.50 16.49 -17.85
N ARG A 205 13.17 16.52 -17.80
CA ARG A 205 12.31 17.48 -18.54
C ARG A 205 11.63 18.41 -17.55
N ARG A 206 11.55 19.71 -17.90
CA ARG A 206 10.89 20.73 -17.08
C ARG A 206 9.67 21.24 -17.83
N PHE A 207 8.58 21.40 -17.10
CA PHE A 207 7.31 21.91 -17.58
C PHE A 207 6.92 23.11 -16.73
N LYS A 208 6.41 24.16 -17.37
CA LYS A 208 5.86 25.33 -16.66
C LYS A 208 4.45 25.03 -16.15
N ALA A 209 4.01 25.77 -15.14
CA ALA A 209 2.62 25.73 -14.70
C ALA A 209 1.65 25.98 -15.89
N GLY A 210 0.66 25.11 -16.05
CA GLY A 210 -0.32 25.09 -17.13
C GLY A 210 0.15 24.40 -18.42
N GLU A 211 1.40 23.92 -18.50
CA GLU A 211 1.93 23.27 -19.69
C GLU A 211 1.39 21.83 -19.82
N PRO A 212 0.82 21.44 -20.98
CA PRO A 212 0.41 20.07 -21.22
C PRO A 212 1.64 19.16 -21.37
N ILE A 213 1.60 18.00 -20.74
CA ILE A 213 2.68 17.00 -20.78
C ILE A 213 2.41 15.97 -21.87
N PHE A 214 1.18 15.46 -21.94
CA PHE A 214 0.66 14.64 -23.04
C PHE A 214 -0.87 14.65 -23.04
N ALA A 215 -1.48 14.30 -24.17
CA ALA A 215 -2.92 14.19 -24.33
C ALA A 215 -3.39 12.72 -24.24
N GLU A 216 -4.68 12.57 -23.93
CA GLU A 216 -5.37 11.29 -24.07
C GLU A 216 -5.33 10.83 -25.53
N GLY A 217 -5.09 9.54 -25.74
CA GLY A 217 -5.00 8.94 -27.07
C GLY A 217 -3.62 9.04 -27.71
N ASP A 218 -2.68 9.81 -27.13
CA ASP A 218 -1.30 9.83 -27.61
C ASP A 218 -0.67 8.43 -27.48
N VAL A 219 0.30 8.15 -28.35
CA VAL A 219 1.16 6.97 -28.19
C VAL A 219 2.09 7.19 -26.99
N GLY A 220 2.17 6.21 -26.10
CA GLY A 220 2.95 6.31 -24.87
C GLY A 220 4.28 5.58 -24.96
N ASP A 221 5.34 6.30 -25.33
CA ASP A 221 6.71 5.75 -25.40
C ASP A 221 7.62 6.20 -24.24
N GLU A 222 7.09 7.03 -23.34
CA GLU A 222 7.79 7.54 -22.16
C GLU A 222 6.88 7.55 -20.92
N ALA A 223 7.42 7.23 -19.75
CA ALA A 223 6.79 7.48 -18.46
C ALA A 223 7.53 8.57 -17.70
N TYR A 224 6.87 9.16 -16.71
CA TYR A 224 7.38 10.31 -16.00
C TYR A 224 7.36 10.06 -14.50
N VAL A 225 8.45 10.41 -13.83
CA VAL A 225 8.55 10.44 -12.37
C VAL A 225 8.70 11.89 -11.94
N ILE A 226 7.78 12.38 -11.11
CA ILE A 226 7.81 13.76 -10.61
C ILE A 226 8.93 13.88 -9.58
N GLU A 227 9.96 14.66 -9.87
CA GLU A 227 11.00 14.99 -8.88
C GLU A 227 10.59 16.18 -8.00
N SER A 228 9.88 17.14 -8.61
CA SER A 228 9.32 18.29 -7.91
C SER A 228 8.14 18.86 -8.70
N GLY A 229 7.06 19.23 -8.02
CA GLY A 229 5.93 19.95 -8.61
C GLY A 229 4.64 19.15 -8.53
N ARG A 230 3.64 19.55 -9.32
CA ARG A 230 2.30 18.94 -9.29
C ARG A 230 1.78 18.72 -10.70
N VAL A 231 1.19 17.55 -10.95
CA VAL A 231 0.59 17.19 -12.24
C VAL A 231 -0.86 16.81 -12.05
N SER A 232 -1.73 17.30 -12.92
CA SER A 232 -3.14 16.88 -13.00
C SER A 232 -3.31 15.84 -14.08
N ILE A 233 -3.97 14.72 -13.75
CA ILE A 233 -4.41 13.71 -14.71
C ILE A 233 -5.90 13.89 -14.93
N PHE A 234 -6.32 14.05 -16.18
CA PHE A 234 -7.71 14.38 -16.52
C PHE A 234 -8.15 13.78 -17.85
N LYS A 235 -9.46 13.67 -18.04
CA LYS A 235 -10.09 13.37 -19.34
C LYS A 235 -10.93 14.54 -19.80
N VAL A 236 -11.06 14.70 -21.11
CA VAL A 236 -11.99 15.66 -21.70
C VAL A 236 -13.21 14.90 -22.20
N ILE A 237 -14.37 15.14 -21.61
CA ILE A 237 -15.64 14.53 -22.03
C ILE A 237 -16.53 15.66 -22.56
N GLY A 238 -16.77 15.66 -23.87
CA GLY A 238 -17.41 16.80 -24.55
C GLY A 238 -16.56 18.06 -24.42
N ALA A 239 -17.12 19.13 -23.84
CA ALA A 239 -16.39 20.38 -23.57
C ALA A 239 -15.82 20.47 -22.13
N GLN A 240 -15.93 19.41 -21.33
CA GLN A 240 -15.62 19.46 -19.89
C GLN A 240 -14.34 18.70 -19.53
N LYS A 241 -13.46 19.38 -18.77
CA LYS A 241 -12.27 18.79 -18.14
C LYS A 241 -12.68 18.07 -16.85
N VAL A 242 -12.56 16.74 -16.85
CA VAL A 242 -12.83 15.87 -15.69
C VAL A 242 -11.50 15.40 -15.11
N VAL A 243 -11.10 15.98 -13.97
CA VAL A 243 -9.90 15.56 -13.24
C VAL A 243 -10.12 14.16 -12.68
N LEU A 244 -9.22 13.24 -12.97
CA LEU A 244 -9.18 11.88 -12.42
C LEU A 244 -8.41 11.86 -11.09
N GLY A 245 -7.27 12.56 -11.05
CA GLY A 245 -6.44 12.71 -9.86
C GLY A 245 -5.34 13.76 -10.04
N GLU A 246 -4.64 14.05 -8.95
CA GLU A 246 -3.47 14.93 -8.92
C GLU A 246 -2.29 14.17 -8.30
N LEU A 247 -1.11 14.37 -8.87
CA LEU A 247 0.13 13.73 -8.47
C LEU A 247 1.13 14.79 -8.00
N ILE A 248 1.94 14.42 -7.01
CA ILE A 248 2.96 15.26 -6.37
C ILE A 248 4.32 14.51 -6.42
N ASP A 249 5.33 15.04 -5.74
CA ASP A 249 6.69 14.49 -5.66
C ASP A 249 6.73 12.96 -5.47
N ASN A 250 7.57 12.30 -6.26
CA ASN A 250 7.70 10.84 -6.44
C ASN A 250 6.50 10.14 -7.08
N GLY A 251 5.47 10.87 -7.49
CA GLY A 251 4.38 10.34 -8.30
C GLY A 251 4.89 9.88 -9.67
N VAL A 252 4.42 8.71 -10.11
CA VAL A 252 4.70 8.18 -11.45
C VAL A 252 3.43 8.29 -12.28
N PHE A 253 3.58 8.69 -13.54
CA PHE A 253 2.47 8.74 -14.48
C PHE A 253 2.88 8.44 -15.91
N GLY A 254 1.90 7.97 -16.68
CA GLY A 254 2.10 7.58 -18.07
C GLY A 254 2.71 6.19 -18.25
N GLU A 255 2.90 5.44 -17.17
CA GLU A 255 3.48 4.10 -17.17
C GLU A 255 2.64 3.05 -17.88
N MET A 256 1.31 3.19 -17.85
CA MET A 256 0.39 2.14 -18.34
C MET A 256 0.61 1.82 -19.81
N ALA A 257 0.72 2.85 -20.64
CA ALA A 257 0.94 2.73 -22.08
C ALA A 257 2.28 2.06 -22.46
N LEU A 258 3.24 2.03 -21.52
CA LEU A 258 4.53 1.36 -21.75
C LEU A 258 4.46 -0.13 -21.42
N ILE A 259 3.46 -0.56 -20.64
CA ILE A 259 3.31 -1.95 -20.19
C ILE A 259 2.35 -2.71 -21.11
N ASP A 260 1.20 -2.11 -21.43
CA ASP A 260 0.14 -2.77 -22.21
C ASP A 260 0.09 -2.36 -23.70
N ASP A 261 1.01 -1.50 -24.13
CA ASP A 261 1.08 -0.96 -25.50
C ASP A 261 -0.20 -0.24 -25.98
N GLU A 262 -1.13 0.11 -25.08
CA GLU A 262 -2.32 0.87 -25.42
C GLU A 262 -2.07 2.40 -25.36
N PRO A 263 -2.82 3.22 -26.13
CA PRO A 263 -2.75 4.68 -26.06
C PRO A 263 -2.96 5.25 -24.66
N ARG A 264 -2.50 6.49 -24.43
CA ARG A 264 -2.68 7.20 -23.15
C ARG A 264 -4.15 7.22 -22.74
N MET A 265 -4.44 6.67 -21.55
CA MET A 265 -5.82 6.59 -21.05
C MET A 265 -6.42 7.94 -20.64
N ALA A 266 -5.58 8.95 -20.44
CA ALA A 266 -5.91 10.28 -19.93
C ALA A 266 -4.85 11.29 -20.36
N SER A 267 -5.16 12.58 -20.22
CA SER A 267 -4.23 13.70 -20.43
C SER A 267 -3.51 14.05 -19.13
N ALA A 268 -2.31 14.62 -19.25
CA ALA A 268 -1.52 15.14 -18.13
C ALA A 268 -1.10 16.59 -18.37
N GLU A 269 -1.18 17.41 -17.34
CA GLU A 269 -0.79 18.83 -17.38
C GLU A 269 -0.10 19.22 -16.07
N ALA A 270 0.96 20.01 -16.16
CA ALA A 270 1.66 20.53 -14.99
C ALA A 270 0.80 21.61 -14.31
N LEU A 271 0.43 21.42 -13.04
CA LEU A 271 -0.31 22.42 -12.25
C LEU A 271 0.62 23.51 -11.68
N THR A 272 1.87 23.14 -11.43
CA THR A 272 2.94 24.06 -11.03
C THR A 272 4.13 23.86 -11.95
N ASP A 273 5.15 24.71 -11.85
CA ASP A 273 6.45 24.39 -12.44
C ASP A 273 6.89 23.01 -11.92
N THR A 274 7.11 22.09 -12.86
CA THR A 274 7.26 20.67 -12.58
C THR A 274 8.50 20.14 -13.28
N VAL A 275 9.28 19.36 -12.55
CA VAL A 275 10.47 18.67 -13.06
C VAL A 275 10.20 17.19 -13.02
N CYS A 276 10.32 16.54 -14.17
CA CYS A 276 10.14 15.10 -14.31
C CYS A 276 11.43 14.44 -14.77
N LEU A 277 11.73 13.28 -14.19
CA LEU A 277 12.57 12.31 -14.88
C LEU A 277 11.73 11.57 -15.91
N VAL A 278 12.21 11.53 -17.15
CA VAL A 278 11.61 10.80 -18.26
C VAL A 278 12.25 9.42 -18.36
N LEU A 279 11.41 8.39 -18.30
CA LEU A 279 11.76 6.98 -18.43
C LEU A 279 11.30 6.47 -19.80
N PRO A 280 12.22 6.17 -20.74
CA PRO A 280 11.84 5.66 -22.05
C PRO A 280 11.34 4.21 -21.95
N LYS A 281 10.41 3.84 -22.83
CA LYS A 281 9.83 2.49 -22.93
C LYS A 281 10.87 1.38 -23.02
N ALA A 282 11.96 1.61 -23.74
CA ALA A 282 13.06 0.66 -23.87
C ALA A 282 13.68 0.28 -22.51
N ALA A 283 13.81 1.25 -21.60
CA ALA A 283 14.35 1.00 -20.26
C ALA A 283 13.41 0.10 -19.44
N LEU A 284 12.09 0.33 -19.53
CA LEU A 284 11.09 -0.46 -18.80
C LEU A 284 10.92 -1.87 -19.40
N LYS A 285 10.89 -1.99 -20.73
CA LYS A 285 10.69 -3.26 -21.45
C LYS A 285 11.79 -4.29 -21.13
N SER A 286 13.03 -3.82 -20.93
CA SER A 286 14.14 -4.69 -20.51
C SER A 286 13.91 -5.40 -19.18
N GLN A 287 13.13 -4.78 -18.27
CA GLN A 287 12.79 -5.34 -16.96
C GLN A 287 11.53 -6.20 -17.03
N LEU A 288 10.53 -5.79 -17.82
CA LEU A 288 9.32 -6.59 -18.06
C LEU A 288 9.66 -7.95 -18.68
N ASN A 289 10.60 -7.99 -19.63
CA ASN A 289 11.06 -9.24 -20.25
C ASN A 289 11.77 -10.20 -19.28
N ARG A 290 12.18 -9.74 -18.10
CA ARG A 290 12.81 -10.56 -17.04
C ARG A 290 11.82 -10.96 -15.96
N THR A 291 10.57 -10.52 -16.07
CA THR A 291 9.50 -10.76 -15.11
C THR A 291 8.77 -12.06 -15.48
N PRO A 292 8.42 -12.92 -14.51
CA PRO A 292 7.68 -14.14 -14.80
C PRO A 292 6.33 -13.88 -15.49
N ASP A 293 5.95 -14.71 -16.47
CA ASP A 293 4.74 -14.53 -17.30
C ASP A 293 3.44 -14.38 -16.49
N LEU A 294 3.32 -15.09 -15.37
CA LEU A 294 2.15 -14.98 -14.49
C LEU A 294 2.01 -13.57 -13.89
N VAL A 295 3.13 -12.92 -13.58
CA VAL A 295 3.13 -11.55 -13.04
C VAL A 295 2.76 -10.55 -14.13
N ILE A 296 3.23 -10.77 -15.36
CA ILE A 296 2.82 -9.98 -16.53
C ILE A 296 1.31 -10.13 -16.77
N LEU A 297 0.78 -11.36 -16.76
CA LEU A 297 -0.65 -11.62 -16.94
C LEU A 297 -1.51 -10.91 -15.87
N VAL A 298 -1.11 -10.99 -14.60
CA VAL A 298 -1.80 -10.28 -13.51
C VAL A 298 -1.71 -8.77 -13.71
N LEU A 299 -0.54 -8.26 -14.11
CA LEU A 299 -0.33 -6.85 -14.37
C LEU A 299 -1.21 -6.33 -15.52
N GLU A 300 -1.27 -7.04 -16.64
CA GLU A 300 -2.14 -6.73 -17.78
C GLU A 300 -3.63 -6.73 -17.38
N THR A 301 -4.04 -7.71 -16.58
CA THR A 301 -5.43 -7.78 -16.07
C THR A 301 -5.76 -6.58 -15.18
N LEU A 302 -4.85 -6.23 -14.26
CA LEU A 302 -5.03 -5.06 -13.39
C LEU A 302 -5.05 -3.76 -14.18
N LEU A 303 -4.20 -3.62 -15.19
CA LEU A 303 -4.18 -2.44 -16.06
C LEU A 303 -5.49 -2.31 -16.85
N HIS A 304 -6.00 -3.41 -17.38
CA HIS A 304 -7.30 -3.44 -18.05
C HIS A 304 -8.44 -2.94 -17.12
N ASP A 305 -8.48 -3.46 -15.90
CA ASP A 305 -9.49 -3.06 -14.89
C ASP A 305 -9.33 -1.59 -14.48
N ILE A 306 -8.09 -1.11 -14.28
CA ILE A 306 -7.81 0.29 -13.95
C ILE A 306 -8.26 1.22 -15.08
N ARG A 307 -7.98 0.88 -16.34
CA ARG A 307 -8.46 1.65 -17.50
C ARG A 307 -9.98 1.69 -17.56
N LYS A 308 -10.64 0.56 -17.32
CA LYS A 308 -12.11 0.46 -17.27
C LYS A 308 -12.68 1.35 -16.17
N MET A 309 -12.19 1.21 -14.94
CA MET A 309 -12.60 2.04 -13.80
C MET A 309 -12.33 3.53 -14.06
N GLY A 310 -11.20 3.87 -14.68
CA GLY A 310 -10.86 5.25 -15.04
C GLY A 310 -11.86 5.88 -16.01
N ARG A 311 -12.33 5.13 -17.02
CA ARG A 311 -13.39 5.57 -17.94
C ARG A 311 -14.72 5.76 -17.21
N GLU A 312 -15.15 4.76 -16.44
CA GLU A 312 -16.40 4.81 -15.68
C GLU A 312 -16.43 5.97 -14.67
N LEU A 313 -15.30 6.19 -13.96
CA LEU A 313 -15.16 7.30 -13.03
C LEU A 313 -15.26 8.65 -13.73
N ALA A 314 -14.65 8.79 -14.90
CA ALA A 314 -14.72 10.02 -15.70
C ALA A 314 -16.17 10.33 -16.10
N GLU A 315 -16.88 9.33 -16.63
CA GLU A 315 -18.30 9.47 -17.01
C GLU A 315 -19.19 9.79 -15.82
N ALA A 316 -19.01 9.09 -14.70
CA ALA A 316 -19.78 9.32 -13.48
C ALA A 316 -19.57 10.75 -12.95
N ARG A 317 -18.32 11.24 -12.91
CA ARG A 317 -17.99 12.61 -12.50
C ARG A 317 -18.58 13.65 -13.46
N ALA A 318 -18.59 13.39 -14.77
CA ALA A 318 -19.22 14.27 -15.76
C ALA A 318 -20.74 14.37 -15.53
N ARG A 319 -21.44 13.25 -15.30
CA ARG A 319 -22.89 13.23 -15.03
C ARG A 319 -23.26 13.98 -13.75
N VAL A 320 -22.47 13.83 -12.68
CA VAL A 320 -22.71 14.52 -11.40
C VAL A 320 -22.54 16.03 -11.54
N ARG A 321 -21.55 16.50 -12.30
CA ARG A 321 -21.36 17.93 -12.56
C ARG A 321 -22.46 18.52 -13.45
N ALA A 322 -22.90 17.79 -14.47
CA ALA A 322 -24.00 18.21 -15.35
C ALA A 322 -25.36 18.35 -14.62
N ARG A 323 -25.56 17.64 -13.50
CA ARG A 323 -26.77 17.78 -12.66
C ARG A 323 -26.71 18.93 -11.63
N ARG A 324 -25.55 19.57 -11.48
CA ARG A 324 -25.29 20.64 -10.49
C ARG A 324 -25.16 22.03 -11.11
N GLY A 325 -25.09 22.14 -12.44
CA GLY A 325 -25.15 23.39 -13.19
C GLY A 325 -26.52 23.55 -13.84
#